data_AF-A0A533SS57-F1
#
_entry.id   AF-A0A533SS57-F1
#
_cell.length_a   1.000
_cell.length_b   1.000
_cell.length_c   1.000
_cell.angle_alpha   90.00
_cell.angle_beta   90.00
_cell.angle_gamma   90.00
#
_symmetry.space_group_name_H-M   'P 1'
#
loop_
_entity.id
_entity.type
_entity.pdbx_description
1 polymer ?
#
loop_
_entity_poly.entity_id
_entity_poly.type
_entity_poly.pdbx_seq_one_letter_code
_entity_poly.pdbx_strand_id
1 'polypeptide(L)'
;MIQFTALDLALAWAVDALLGDPRFLSRIHPVVLTGNLVSFLEKILYGGESSARSRFLRGTLLWLLTVGTVLALSLGILFICAKIHPLLGRFACVYLAWTTIATRDLAAHVGRVAASLERGDLGGARRELSMIVGRDTENLPEGEVLRGAFETAAENSSDGIVAPLFYLALGGAFGLGPALGLAYKAVNTLD
;
A
#
# COMPACT_ATOMS: atom_id res chain seq x y z
N MET A 1 14.26 -11.37 18.82
CA MET A 1 13.27 -10.87 17.84
C MET A 1 12.89 -12.02 16.94
N ILE A 2 11.64 -12.10 16.49
CA ILE A 2 11.21 -13.16 15.56
C ILE A 2 11.86 -12.87 14.21
N GLN A 3 12.66 -13.80 13.72
CA GLN A 3 13.29 -13.66 12.41
C GLN A 3 12.21 -13.79 11.32
N PHE A 4 12.11 -12.78 10.46
CA PHE A 4 11.27 -12.82 9.27
C PHE A 4 12.01 -13.59 8.18
N THR A 5 11.41 -14.69 7.73
CA THR A 5 12.01 -15.67 6.84
C THR A 5 11.35 -15.63 5.46
N ALA A 6 11.97 -16.28 4.48
CA ALA A 6 11.37 -16.47 3.16
C ALA A 6 10.01 -17.19 3.23
N LEU A 7 9.81 -18.06 4.23
CA LEU A 7 8.52 -18.71 4.45
C LEU A 7 7.45 -17.70 4.88
N ASP A 8 7.77 -16.77 5.77
CA ASP A 8 6.81 -15.73 6.18
C ASP A 8 6.43 -14.82 5.03
N LEU A 9 7.40 -14.48 4.18
CA LEU A 9 7.18 -13.69 2.97
C LEU A 9 6.27 -14.45 1.99
N ALA A 10 6.56 -15.73 1.73
CA ALA A 10 5.74 -16.56 0.86
C ALA A 10 4.33 -16.74 1.41
N LEU A 11 4.18 -16.90 2.73
CA LEU A 11 2.89 -16.98 3.40
C LEU A 11 2.12 -15.67 3.27
N ALA A 12 2.74 -14.52 3.53
CA ALA A 12 2.10 -13.21 3.40
C ALA A 12 1.58 -12.98 1.98
N TRP A 13 2.40 -13.30 0.96
CA TRP A 13 1.99 -13.20 -0.44
C TRP A 13 0.90 -14.21 -0.82
N ALA A 14 0.98 -15.46 -0.34
CA ALA A 14 -0.05 -16.46 -0.61
C ALA A 14 -1.39 -16.07 0.02
N VAL A 15 -1.37 -15.50 1.23
CA VAL A 15 -2.56 -14.98 1.90
C VAL A 15 -3.16 -13.83 1.10
N ASP A 16 -2.36 -12.89 0.61
CA ASP A 16 -2.81 -11.83 -0.31
C ASP A 16 -3.44 -12.40 -1.59
N ALA A 17 -2.76 -13.30 -2.29
CA ALA A 17 -3.27 -13.90 -3.52
C ALA A 17 -4.62 -14.62 -3.31
N LEU A 18 -4.81 -15.25 -2.15
CA LEU A 18 -6.01 -16.05 -1.82
C LEU A 18 -7.15 -15.24 -1.20
N LEU A 19 -6.86 -14.19 -0.41
CA LEU A 19 -7.87 -13.44 0.34
C LEU A 19 -8.01 -11.98 -0.15
N GLY A 20 -6.96 -11.40 -0.73
CA GLY A 20 -6.84 -9.97 -1.05
C GLY A 20 -6.69 -9.13 0.20
N ASP A 21 -7.01 -7.84 0.12
CA ASP A 21 -7.03 -7.00 1.31
C ASP A 21 -8.10 -7.47 2.31
N PRO A 22 -7.83 -7.44 3.62
CA PRO A 22 -8.81 -7.77 4.65
C PRO A 22 -9.85 -6.65 4.76
N ARG A 23 -10.81 -6.61 3.83
CA ARG A 23 -11.86 -5.57 3.75
C ARG A 23 -12.68 -5.44 5.04
N PHE A 24 -12.85 -6.55 5.75
CA PHE A 24 -13.52 -6.59 7.06
C PHE A 24 -12.76 -5.83 8.17
N LEU A 25 -11.46 -5.57 7.96
CA LEU A 25 -10.58 -4.79 8.85
C LEU A 25 -10.11 -3.48 8.22
N SER A 26 -10.76 -3.01 7.14
CA SER A 26 -10.37 -1.80 6.41
C SER A 26 -10.11 -0.58 7.31
N ARG A 27 -10.89 -0.39 8.38
CA ARG A 27 -10.72 0.73 9.32
C ARG A 27 -9.46 0.65 10.19
N ILE A 28 -8.92 -0.54 10.39
CA ILE A 28 -7.69 -0.76 11.17
C ILE A 28 -6.52 -1.19 10.26
N HIS A 29 -6.71 -1.11 8.95
CA HIS A 29 -5.70 -1.49 7.98
C HIS A 29 -4.51 -0.52 8.05
N PRO A 30 -3.26 -0.99 8.20
CA PRO A 30 -2.10 -0.11 8.38
C PRO A 30 -1.95 0.96 7.29
N VAL A 31 -2.22 0.61 6.03
CA VAL A 31 -2.14 1.56 4.91
C VAL A 31 -3.24 2.64 5.01
N VAL A 32 -4.47 2.27 5.38
CA VAL A 32 -5.57 3.23 5.57
C VAL A 32 -5.29 4.16 6.76
N LEU A 33 -4.76 3.61 7.85
CA LEU A 33 -4.34 4.40 9.01
C LEU A 33 -3.20 5.35 8.65
N THR A 34 -2.30 4.94 7.75
CA THR A 34 -1.23 5.80 7.23
C THR A 34 -1.80 6.95 6.41
N GLY A 35 -2.75 6.70 5.49
CA GLY A 35 -3.43 7.77 4.76
C GLY A 35 -4.16 8.76 5.69
N ASN A 36 -4.83 8.26 6.74
CA ASN A 36 -5.47 9.10 7.75
C ASN A 36 -4.44 9.96 8.53
N LEU A 37 -3.28 9.40 8.84
CA LEU A 37 -2.18 10.12 9.48
C LEU A 37 -1.65 11.23 8.56
N VAL A 38 -1.44 10.94 7.27
CA VAL A 38 -1.02 11.92 6.27
C VAL A 38 -2.04 13.06 6.21
N SER A 39 -3.33 12.77 6.00
CA SER A 39 -4.38 13.79 5.93
C SER A 39 -4.51 14.63 7.21
N PHE A 40 -4.23 14.04 8.37
CA PHE A 40 -4.20 14.77 9.64
C PHE A 40 -2.99 15.72 9.71
N LEU A 41 -1.80 15.23 9.38
CA LEU A 41 -0.57 16.02 9.42
C LEU A 41 -0.58 17.13 8.38
N GLU A 42 -1.10 16.89 7.17
CA GLU A 42 -1.24 17.91 6.14
C GLU A 42 -2.10 19.09 6.63
N LYS A 43 -3.22 18.84 7.31
CA LYS A 43 -4.06 19.91 7.88
C LYS A 43 -3.34 20.78 8.91
N ILE A 44 -2.35 20.22 9.60
CA ILE A 44 -1.56 20.92 10.63
C ILE A 44 -0.38 21.66 9.99
N LEU A 45 0.31 21.01 9.05
CA LEU A 45 1.57 21.48 8.49
C LEU A 45 1.37 22.42 7.30
N TYR A 46 0.32 22.23 6.51
CA TYR A 46 0.04 23.01 5.32
C TYR A 46 -1.02 24.08 5.60
N GLY A 47 -0.58 25.34 5.65
CA GLY A 47 -1.45 26.51 5.76
C GLY A 47 -0.80 27.78 5.24
N GLY A 48 -1.60 28.64 4.59
CA GLY A 48 -1.23 29.98 4.11
C GLY A 48 -0.24 30.02 2.94
N GLU A 49 -0.01 31.22 2.40
CA GLU A 49 1.04 31.44 1.41
C GLU A 49 2.41 31.10 2.00
N SER A 50 3.17 30.28 1.28
CA SER A 50 4.43 29.72 1.75
C SER A 50 5.50 29.83 0.68
N SER A 51 6.65 30.38 1.05
CA SER A 51 7.86 30.38 0.21
C SER A 51 8.30 28.95 -0.12
N ALA A 52 9.08 28.78 -1.20
CA ALA A 52 9.58 27.47 -1.61
C ALA A 52 10.33 26.73 -0.49
N ARG A 53 11.14 27.45 0.31
CA ARG A 53 11.85 26.89 1.47
C ARG A 53 10.89 26.39 2.56
N SER A 54 9.82 27.13 2.84
CA SER A 54 8.81 26.72 3.83
C SER A 54 8.09 25.44 3.38
N ARG A 55 7.74 25.33 2.09
CA ARG A 55 7.11 24.12 1.53
C ARG A 55 8.01 22.89 1.67
N PHE A 56 9.30 23.02 1.33
CA PHE A 56 10.26 21.93 1.45
C PHE A 56 10.42 21.44 2.91
N LEU A 57 10.51 22.37 3.87
CA LEU A 57 10.63 22.02 5.29
C LEU A 57 9.37 21.31 5.80
N ARG A 58 8.18 21.79 5.41
CA ARG A 58 6.91 21.18 5.80
C ARG A 58 6.74 19.78 5.18
N GLY A 59 7.11 19.59 3.92
CA GLY A 59 7.12 18.28 3.27
C GLY A 59 8.10 17.30 3.92
N THR A 60 9.32 17.77 4.24
CA THR A 60 10.30 16.97 5.00
C THR A 60 9.76 16.56 6.37
N LEU A 61 9.11 17.48 7.07
CA LEU A 61 8.52 17.20 8.39
C LEU A 61 7.35 16.23 8.28
N LEU A 62 6.47 16.38 7.28
CA LEU A 62 5.38 15.46 7.00
C LEU A 62 5.91 14.04 6.75
N TRP A 63 6.96 13.93 5.92
CA TRP A 63 7.61 12.65 5.62
C TRP A 63 8.21 12.00 6.87
N LEU A 64 9.02 12.76 7.64
CA LEU A 64 9.67 12.26 8.85
C LEU A 64 8.65 11.80 9.90
N LEU A 65 7.59 12.58 10.13
CA LEU A 65 6.55 12.25 11.09
C LEU A 65 5.75 11.02 10.65
N THR A 66 5.38 10.94 9.38
CA THR A 66 4.59 9.81 8.86
C THR A 66 5.39 8.52 8.89
N VAL A 67 6.54 8.50 8.21
CA VAL A 67 7.40 7.30 8.10
C VAL A 67 7.95 6.89 9.46
N GLY A 68 8.38 7.86 10.27
CA GLY A 68 8.87 7.62 11.63
C GLY A 68 7.80 7.02 12.54
N THR A 69 6.56 7.52 12.47
CA THR A 69 5.44 6.98 13.25
C THR A 69 5.08 5.56 12.83
N VAL A 70 4.96 5.31 11.52
CA VAL A 70 4.63 3.96 11.00
C VAL A 70 5.73 2.95 11.36
N LEU A 71 7.00 3.34 11.23
CA LEU A 71 8.13 2.48 11.61
C LEU A 71 8.14 2.20 13.13
N ALA A 72 7.97 3.23 13.96
CA ALA A 72 7.96 3.07 15.42
C ALA A 72 6.79 2.19 15.90
N LEU A 73 5.58 2.42 15.37
CA LEU A 73 4.40 1.64 15.73
C LEU A 73 4.50 0.19 15.27
N SER A 74 4.95 -0.06 14.04
CA SER A 74 5.12 -1.43 13.54
C SER A 74 6.15 -2.22 14.37
N LEU A 75 7.30 -1.61 14.71
CA LEU A 75 8.28 -2.23 15.60
C LEU A 75 7.73 -2.45 17.02
N GLY A 76 6.99 -1.49 17.56
CA GLY A 76 6.35 -1.60 18.86
C GLY A 76 5.34 -2.75 18.93
N ILE A 77 4.47 -2.87 17.92
CA ILE A 77 3.50 -3.97 17.80
C ILE A 77 4.24 -5.32 17.75
N LEU A 78 5.23 -5.46 16.88
CA LEU A 78 6.00 -6.70 16.75
C LEU A 78 6.72 -7.07 18.05
N PHE A 79 7.30 -6.09 18.74
CA PHE A 79 7.97 -6.30 20.02
C PHE A 79 7.00 -6.78 21.09
N ILE A 80 5.85 -6.09 21.26
CA ILE A 80 4.84 -6.44 22.26
C ILE A 80 4.25 -7.83 21.97
N CYS A 81 3.84 -8.10 20.74
CA CYS A 81 3.30 -9.41 20.35
C CYS A 81 4.28 -10.55 20.61
N ALA A 82 5.56 -10.35 20.27
CA ALA A 82 6.61 -11.35 20.51
C ALA A 82 6.90 -11.57 22.02
N LYS A 83 6.71 -10.55 22.85
CA LYS A 83 6.85 -10.64 24.30
C LYS A 83 5.67 -11.37 24.97
N ILE A 84 4.46 -11.21 24.44
CA ILE A 84 3.27 -11.90 24.95
C ILE A 84 3.33 -13.40 24.59
N HIS A 85 3.54 -13.73 23.31
CA HIS A 85 3.62 -15.13 22.89
C HIS A 85 4.36 -15.28 21.53
N PRO A 86 5.26 -16.26 21.35
CA PRO A 86 6.00 -16.44 20.10
C PRO A 86 5.10 -16.60 18.85
N LEU A 87 4.01 -17.37 18.96
CA LEU A 87 3.04 -17.52 17.87
C LEU A 87 2.31 -16.21 17.55
N LEU A 88 2.01 -15.38 18.56
CA LEU A 88 1.34 -14.10 18.34
C LEU A 88 2.26 -13.14 17.59
N GLY A 89 3.54 -13.09 17.95
CA GLY A 89 4.52 -12.30 17.21
C GLY A 89 4.70 -12.79 15.77
N ARG A 90 4.70 -14.10 15.53
CA ARG A 90 4.76 -14.68 14.17
C ARG A 90 3.53 -14.31 13.35
N PHE A 91 2.35 -14.42 13.95
CA PHE A 91 1.09 -13.98 13.33
C PHE A 91 1.14 -12.49 12.97
N ALA A 92 1.56 -11.63 13.90
CA ALA A 92 1.71 -10.20 13.66
C ALA A 92 2.70 -9.89 12.52
N CYS A 93 3.81 -10.63 12.44
CA CYS A 93 4.76 -10.51 11.32
C CYS A 93 4.09 -10.78 9.96
N VAL A 94 3.42 -11.93 9.82
CA VAL A 94 2.78 -12.33 8.55
C VAL A 94 1.63 -11.39 8.22
N TYR A 95 0.81 -11.03 9.21
CA TYR A 95 -0.31 -10.11 9.03
C TYR A 95 0.16 -8.74 8.54
N LEU A 96 1.12 -8.11 9.23
CA LEU A 96 1.64 -6.80 8.83
C LEU A 96 2.30 -6.86 7.44
N ALA A 97 3.03 -7.94 7.12
CA ALA A 97 3.59 -8.14 5.79
C ALA A 97 2.49 -8.26 4.72
N TRP A 98 1.45 -9.06 4.97
CA TRP A 98 0.31 -9.23 4.07
C TRP A 98 -0.34 -7.89 3.73
N THR A 99 -0.57 -7.01 4.73
CA THR A 99 -1.19 -5.69 4.50
C THR A 99 -0.40 -4.72 3.62
N THR A 100 0.81 -5.09 3.19
CA THR A 100 1.63 -4.27 2.28
C THR A 100 1.53 -4.70 0.82
N ILE A 101 0.94 -5.88 0.54
CA ILE A 101 0.91 -6.52 -0.78
C ILE A 101 -0.52 -6.45 -1.33
N ALA A 102 -0.68 -6.09 -2.60
CA ALA A 102 -1.99 -5.87 -3.24
C ALA A 102 -2.18 -6.68 -4.55
N THR A 103 -1.64 -7.90 -4.62
CA THR A 103 -1.63 -8.75 -5.83
C THR A 103 -3.04 -9.07 -6.30
N ARG A 104 -3.89 -9.57 -5.40
CA ARG A 104 -5.23 -10.03 -5.77
C ARG A 104 -6.14 -8.86 -6.14
N ASP A 105 -6.12 -7.79 -5.35
CA ASP A 105 -6.96 -6.63 -5.63
C ASP A 105 -6.53 -5.96 -6.94
N LEU A 106 -5.24 -5.80 -7.22
CA LEU A 106 -4.77 -5.26 -8.51
C LEU A 106 -5.29 -6.10 -9.68
N ALA A 107 -5.11 -7.42 -9.62
CA ALA A 107 -5.59 -8.33 -10.65
C ALA A 107 -7.12 -8.25 -10.82
N ALA A 108 -7.87 -8.14 -9.72
CA ALA A 108 -9.32 -8.02 -9.76
C ALA A 108 -9.77 -6.69 -10.37
N HIS A 109 -9.13 -5.58 -10.05
CA HIS A 109 -9.49 -4.27 -10.58
C HIS A 109 -9.19 -4.14 -12.08
N VAL A 110 -7.98 -4.49 -12.50
CA VAL A 110 -7.58 -4.47 -13.93
C VAL A 110 -8.41 -5.47 -14.74
N GLY A 111 -8.66 -6.66 -14.17
CA GLY A 111 -9.49 -7.69 -14.79
C GLY A 111 -10.93 -7.26 -15.05
N ARG A 112 -11.53 -6.41 -14.20
CA ARG A 112 -12.88 -5.87 -14.44
C ARG A 112 -12.93 -4.92 -15.62
N VAL A 113 -11.88 -4.12 -15.84
CA VAL A 113 -11.76 -3.26 -17.03
C VAL A 113 -11.67 -4.14 -18.28
N ALA A 114 -10.75 -5.10 -18.29
CA ALA A 114 -10.56 -6.03 -19.40
C ALA A 114 -11.84 -6.80 -19.75
N ALA A 115 -12.50 -7.37 -18.75
CA ALA A 115 -13.75 -8.12 -18.94
C ALA A 115 -14.88 -7.24 -19.51
N SER A 116 -14.92 -5.95 -19.17
CA SER A 116 -15.93 -5.02 -19.72
C SER A 116 -15.66 -4.70 -21.18
N LEU A 117 -14.39 -4.50 -21.55
CA LEU A 117 -13.96 -4.34 -22.94
C LEU A 117 -14.25 -5.58 -23.79
N GLU A 118 -13.96 -6.78 -23.27
CA GLU A 118 -14.26 -8.05 -23.95
C GLU A 118 -15.75 -8.24 -24.25
N ARG A 119 -16.63 -7.67 -23.43
CA ARG A 119 -18.09 -7.68 -23.65
C ARG A 119 -18.59 -6.54 -24.55
N GLY A 120 -17.70 -5.68 -25.05
CA GLY A 120 -18.07 -4.48 -25.82
C GLY A 120 -18.73 -3.37 -24.97
N ASP A 121 -18.62 -3.44 -23.64
CA ASP A 121 -19.19 -2.46 -22.71
C ASP A 121 -18.15 -1.37 -22.37
N LEU A 122 -18.00 -0.41 -23.29
CA LEU A 122 -17.08 0.72 -23.09
C LEU A 122 -17.49 1.62 -21.91
N GLY A 123 -18.80 1.77 -21.66
CA GLY A 123 -19.30 2.54 -20.53
C GLY A 123 -18.92 1.91 -19.19
N GLY A 124 -19.09 0.59 -19.08
CA GLY A 124 -18.63 -0.20 -17.94
C GLY A 124 -17.11 -0.14 -17.77
N ALA A 125 -16.34 -0.28 -18.86
CA ALA A 125 -14.89 -0.20 -18.82
C ALA A 125 -14.39 1.17 -18.32
N ARG A 126 -15.02 2.28 -18.74
CA ARG A 126 -14.72 3.63 -18.23
C ARG A 126 -15.00 3.76 -16.74
N ARG A 127 -16.14 3.24 -16.27
CA ARG A 127 -16.49 3.24 -14.84
C ARG A 127 -15.54 2.39 -14.00
N GLU A 128 -15.15 1.22 -14.48
CA GLU A 128 -14.18 0.37 -13.78
C GLU A 128 -12.79 1.02 -13.74
N LEU A 129 -12.39 1.67 -14.84
CA LEU A 129 -11.14 2.41 -14.91
C LEU A 129 -11.12 3.59 -13.95
N SER A 130 -12.23 4.34 -13.82
CA SER A 130 -12.31 5.50 -12.92
C SER A 130 -12.12 5.15 -11.44
N MET A 131 -12.29 3.88 -11.06
CA MET A 131 -12.02 3.40 -9.70
C MET A 131 -10.53 3.16 -9.43
N ILE A 132 -9.67 3.17 -10.46
CA ILE A 132 -8.23 2.88 -10.33
C ILE A 132 -7.33 3.95 -10.93
N VAL A 133 -7.89 5.01 -11.54
CA VAL A 133 -7.15 6.18 -12.01
C VAL A 133 -7.67 7.45 -11.34
N GLY A 134 -6.78 8.43 -11.14
CA GLY A 134 -7.14 9.74 -10.60
C GLY A 134 -7.65 10.76 -11.64
N ARG A 135 -7.76 10.37 -12.92
CA ARG A 135 -8.16 11.26 -14.03
C ARG A 135 -9.61 11.00 -14.47
N ASP A 136 -10.21 11.98 -15.13
CA ASP A 136 -11.53 11.82 -15.76
C ASP A 136 -11.47 10.75 -16.87
N THR A 137 -12.46 9.86 -16.88
CA THR A 137 -12.60 8.74 -17.81
C THR A 137 -13.85 8.81 -18.68
N GLU A 138 -14.76 9.78 -18.44
CA GLU A 138 -16.13 9.75 -18.99
C GLU A 138 -16.17 9.68 -20.53
N ASN A 139 -15.18 10.26 -21.20
CA ASN A 139 -15.12 10.39 -22.66
C ASN A 139 -13.94 9.66 -23.32
N LEU A 140 -13.24 8.78 -22.61
CA LEU A 140 -12.06 8.11 -23.17
C LEU A 140 -12.44 7.11 -24.28
N PRO A 141 -11.82 7.17 -25.47
CA PRO A 141 -11.99 6.12 -26.46
C PRO A 141 -11.41 4.80 -25.93
N GLU A 142 -11.84 3.69 -26.51
CA GLU A 142 -11.44 2.33 -26.07
C GLU A 142 -9.93 2.16 -25.92
N GLY A 143 -9.14 2.66 -26.88
CA GLY A 143 -7.67 2.60 -26.83
C GLY A 143 -7.07 3.33 -25.63
N GLU A 144 -7.67 4.44 -25.19
CA GLU A 144 -7.21 5.18 -24.00
C GLU A 144 -7.65 4.52 -22.70
N VAL A 145 -8.80 3.82 -22.71
CA VAL A 145 -9.22 2.99 -21.58
C VAL A 145 -8.23 1.84 -21.39
N LEU A 146 -7.88 1.14 -22.47
CA LEU A 146 -6.92 0.05 -22.46
C LEU A 146 -5.53 0.54 -22.01
N ARG A 147 -5.07 1.66 -22.57
CA ARG A 147 -3.81 2.28 -22.18
C ARG A 147 -3.79 2.65 -20.71
N GLY A 148 -4.86 3.30 -20.21
CA GLY A 148 -4.99 3.64 -18.79
C GLY A 148 -4.91 2.40 -17.91
N ALA A 149 -5.62 1.33 -18.26
CA ALA A 149 -5.56 0.07 -17.52
C ALA A 149 -4.14 -0.53 -17.49
N PHE A 150 -3.41 -0.50 -18.61
CA PHE A 150 -2.01 -0.97 -18.66
C PHE A 150 -1.05 -0.09 -17.86
N GLU A 151 -1.15 1.22 -17.97
CA GLU A 151 -0.33 2.18 -17.19
C GLU A 151 -0.54 1.95 -15.69
N THR A 152 -1.80 1.91 -15.25
CA THR A 152 -2.18 1.63 -13.87
C THR A 152 -1.73 0.24 -13.42
N ALA A 153 -1.86 -0.78 -14.25
CA ALA A 153 -1.40 -2.12 -13.93
C ALA A 153 0.11 -2.16 -13.73
N ALA A 154 0.88 -1.50 -14.60
CA ALA A 154 2.34 -1.47 -14.52
C ALA A 154 2.82 -0.71 -13.28
N GLU A 155 2.28 0.48 -13.04
CA GLU A 155 2.60 1.33 -11.89
C GLU A 155 2.25 0.63 -10.57
N ASN A 156 1.02 0.13 -10.42
CA ASN A 156 0.61 -0.55 -9.20
C ASN A 156 1.25 -1.94 -9.04
N SER A 157 1.74 -2.58 -10.10
CA SER A 157 2.53 -3.80 -9.96
C SER A 157 3.88 -3.51 -9.32
N SER A 158 4.52 -2.39 -9.69
CA SER A 158 5.72 -1.91 -9.04
C SER A 158 5.45 -1.64 -7.56
N ASP A 159 4.45 -0.80 -7.27
CA ASP A 159 4.30 -0.19 -5.94
C ASP A 159 3.44 -1.01 -4.97
N GLY A 160 2.57 -1.84 -5.51
CA GLY A 160 1.67 -2.72 -4.77
C GLY A 160 2.19 -4.14 -4.58
N ILE A 161 3.19 -4.57 -5.34
CA ILE A 161 3.67 -5.97 -5.32
C ILE A 161 5.18 -6.04 -5.24
N VAL A 162 5.89 -5.56 -6.26
CA VAL A 162 7.34 -5.77 -6.38
C VAL A 162 8.11 -5.06 -5.27
N ALA A 163 7.86 -3.77 -5.07
CA ALA A 163 8.55 -2.98 -4.05
C ALA A 163 8.19 -3.44 -2.62
N PRO A 164 6.92 -3.72 -2.25
CA PRO A 164 6.60 -4.34 -0.96
C PRO A 164 7.35 -5.66 -0.73
N LEU A 165 7.34 -6.59 -1.68
CA LEU A 165 8.07 -7.85 -1.55
C LEU A 165 9.58 -7.63 -1.37
N PHE A 166 10.16 -6.69 -2.12
CA PHE A 166 11.56 -6.32 -2.01
C PHE A 166 11.90 -5.77 -0.62
N TYR A 167 11.16 -4.79 -0.11
CA TYR A 167 11.44 -4.18 1.19
C TYR A 167 11.13 -5.12 2.37
N LEU A 168 10.15 -6.02 2.23
CA LEU A 168 9.91 -7.10 3.20
C LEU A 168 11.10 -8.06 3.26
N ALA A 169 11.65 -8.47 2.12
CA ALA A 169 12.81 -9.35 2.05
C ALA A 169 14.08 -8.66 2.59
N LEU A 170 14.34 -7.43 2.16
CA LEU A 170 15.47 -6.62 2.62
C LEU A 170 15.39 -6.38 4.13
N GLY A 171 14.23 -5.96 4.62
CA GLY A 171 14.00 -5.78 6.05
C GLY A 171 14.14 -7.10 6.79
N GLY A 172 13.69 -8.22 6.20
CA GLY A 172 13.83 -9.56 6.76
C GLY A 172 15.27 -9.95 7.05
N ALA A 173 16.20 -9.61 6.15
CA ALA A 173 17.63 -9.83 6.34
C ALA A 173 18.20 -9.08 7.57
N PHE A 174 17.60 -7.95 7.96
CA PHE A 174 17.99 -7.16 9.12
C PHE A 174 17.07 -7.34 10.34
N GLY A 175 16.09 -8.25 10.28
CA GLY A 175 15.11 -8.46 11.35
C GLY A 175 14.03 -7.38 11.45
N LEU A 176 13.84 -6.57 10.40
CA LEU A 176 12.89 -5.45 10.29
C LEU A 176 11.82 -5.68 9.21
N GLY A 177 11.66 -6.89 8.67
CA GLY A 177 10.86 -7.18 7.46
C GLY A 177 9.54 -6.41 7.34
N PRO A 178 8.51 -6.72 8.15
CA PRO A 178 7.21 -6.04 8.08
C PRO A 178 7.29 -4.54 8.36
N ALA A 179 8.20 -4.11 9.24
CA ALA A 179 8.37 -2.70 9.57
C ALA A 179 8.94 -1.90 8.39
N LEU A 180 9.90 -2.48 7.65
CA LEU A 180 10.47 -1.85 6.45
C LEU A 180 9.48 -1.86 5.27
N GLY A 181 8.72 -2.94 5.10
CA GLY A 181 7.63 -2.99 4.11
C GLY A 181 6.56 -1.93 4.36
N LEU A 182 6.15 -1.75 5.63
CA LEU A 182 5.22 -0.69 6.02
C LEU A 182 5.81 0.71 5.89
N ALA A 183 7.08 0.89 6.21
CA ALA A 183 7.76 2.17 5.99
C ALA A 183 7.80 2.52 4.50
N TYR A 184 8.09 1.57 3.61
CA TYR A 184 7.97 1.78 2.17
C TYR A 184 6.54 2.17 1.77
N LYS A 185 5.52 1.44 2.26
CA LYS A 185 4.14 1.81 1.97
C LYS A 185 3.79 3.21 2.46
N ALA A 186 4.31 3.64 3.61
CA ALA A 186 4.13 4.99 4.09
C ALA A 186 4.80 6.04 3.19
N VAL A 187 5.96 5.74 2.62
CA VAL A 187 6.60 6.60 1.61
C VAL A 187 5.74 6.66 0.34
N ASN A 188 5.26 5.52 -0.15
CA ASN A 188 4.42 5.45 -1.34
C ASN A 188 3.05 6.13 -1.16
N THR A 189 2.50 6.16 0.06
CA THR A 189 1.27 6.91 0.37
C THR A 189 1.49 8.44 0.39
N LEU A 190 2.73 8.90 0.47
CA LEU A 190 3.08 10.33 0.42
C LEU A 190 3.35 10.85 -1.00
N ASP A 191 3.43 9.95 -1.98
CA ASP A 191 3.57 10.28 -3.41
C ASP A 191 2.21 10.68 -4.00
#